data_AF-F8GGS9-F1
#
_entry.id   AF-F8GGS9-F1
#
_cell.length_a   1.000
_cell.length_b   1.000
_cell.length_c   1.000
_cell.angle_alpha   90.00
_cell.angle_beta   90.00
_cell.angle_gamma   90.00
#
_symmetry.space_group_name_H-M   'P 1'
#
loop_
_entity.id
_entity.type
_entity.pdbx_description
1 polymer ?
#
loop_
_entity_poly.entity_id
_entity_poly.type
_entity_poly.pdbx_seq_one_letter_code
_entity_poly.pdbx_strand_id
1 'polypeptide(L)'
;MQLFRMSDITRHVFKLLTIVFVNLVVSTTLAADPVATESKASDSKTTESKLADTKISEFSPTSSLKVISINPTQANLGQQITIKVDGLADAIKLGKEKFELGKLILYIDGYRLDGLNAESIDPLNDTITITLGRNDKNKDKWISLLGSPYPLIRAVKVNLGYGDQQILPSASEQHIELIVIKKEWLMFYVALLLGTLIIFYKLATKSNIIRDSNPPMPEPGKKPFSLAKFQASFWFFLIFAAFLFIWIVTGDLANTMTEQALILMGIGTGTALGAAMIDSSKRENVDIQLDKLNPDESKLNAEVLELKAKISNLQSIINANPPGTSENMEELSKSNIQLAEKEAQLRETNDKIAEVKTALSKPVSEGFMRDLLTDANGISFHRFQMLVWTFVLGFIFVVEVFKTLRMPEFSPTLLALMGISAGTYLGFKIPERVS
;
A
#
# COMPACT_ATOMS: atom_id res chain seq x y z
N MET A 1 27.87 37.28 -8.33
CA MET A 1 28.07 37.01 -6.89
C MET A 1 27.07 35.91 -6.50
N GLN A 2 27.61 34.74 -6.16
CA GLN A 2 26.99 33.52 -5.61
C GLN A 2 25.76 32.89 -6.30
N LEU A 3 26.06 31.93 -7.19
CA LEU A 3 25.18 30.82 -7.55
C LEU A 3 25.00 29.89 -6.33
N PHE A 4 23.81 29.90 -5.73
CA PHE A 4 23.43 29.01 -4.63
C PHE A 4 23.35 27.56 -5.16
N ARG A 5 24.25 26.69 -4.70
CA ARG A 5 24.35 25.29 -5.16
C ARG A 5 23.19 24.45 -4.63
N MET A 6 22.33 24.00 -5.54
CA MET A 6 21.17 23.13 -5.32
C MET A 6 21.53 21.71 -4.78
N SER A 7 22.83 21.39 -4.68
CA SER A 7 23.38 20.12 -4.16
C SER A 7 23.44 20.04 -2.63
N ASP A 8 23.33 21.17 -1.93
CA ASP A 8 23.44 21.18 -0.46
C ASP A 8 22.07 21.04 0.21
N ILE A 9 21.02 21.60 -0.41
CA ILE A 9 19.63 21.42 0.05
C ILE A 9 19.19 19.96 -0.10
N THR A 10 19.55 19.30 -1.20
CA THR A 10 19.24 17.88 -1.43
C THR A 10 19.94 16.95 -0.43
N ARG A 11 21.20 17.26 -0.04
CA ARG A 11 21.91 16.50 1.01
C ARG A 11 21.35 16.72 2.41
N HIS A 12 20.88 17.92 2.73
CA HIS A 12 20.26 18.22 4.02
C HIS A 12 18.86 17.65 4.15
N VAL A 13 18.03 17.71 3.09
CA VAL A 13 16.70 17.08 3.06
C VAL A 13 16.81 15.56 3.14
N PHE A 14 17.80 14.95 2.47
CA PHE A 14 18.08 13.52 2.57
C PHE A 14 18.48 13.12 3.99
N LYS A 15 19.44 13.82 4.62
CA LYS A 15 19.83 13.56 6.02
C LYS A 15 18.65 13.73 6.99
N LEU A 16 17.82 14.76 6.81
CA LEU A 16 16.66 15.00 7.67
C LEU A 16 15.61 13.89 7.54
N LEU A 17 15.32 13.44 6.32
CA LEU A 17 14.37 12.34 6.07
C LEU A 17 14.90 11.00 6.59
N THR A 18 16.20 10.71 6.44
CA THR A 18 16.80 9.50 7.02
C THR A 18 16.79 9.54 8.54
N ILE A 19 17.08 10.69 9.15
CA ILE A 19 17.06 10.87 10.62
C ILE A 19 15.63 10.76 11.16
N VAL A 20 14.63 11.35 10.51
CA VAL A 20 13.23 11.25 10.94
C VAL A 20 12.72 9.82 10.77
N PHE A 21 13.04 9.15 9.66
CA PHE A 21 12.63 7.77 9.42
C PHE A 21 13.30 6.78 10.40
N VAL A 22 14.60 6.95 10.68
CA VAL A 22 15.33 6.12 11.63
C VAL A 22 14.87 6.36 13.07
N ASN A 23 14.68 7.61 13.49
CA ASN A 23 14.22 7.91 14.86
C ASN A 23 12.77 7.48 15.10
N LEU A 24 11.91 7.54 14.09
CA LEU A 24 10.52 7.10 14.21
C LEU A 24 10.42 5.57 14.33
N VAL A 25 11.28 4.82 13.63
CA VAL A 25 11.34 3.35 13.72
C VAL A 25 11.98 2.90 15.04
N VAL A 26 13.09 3.51 15.46
CA VAL A 26 13.80 3.15 16.71
C VAL A 26 12.97 3.45 17.96
N SER A 27 12.15 4.49 17.96
CA SER A 27 11.30 4.83 19.12
C SER A 27 10.18 3.80 19.36
N THR A 28 9.83 2.98 18.37
CA THR A 28 8.79 1.95 18.49
C THR A 28 9.31 0.56 18.89
N THR A 29 10.63 0.33 18.80
CA THR A 29 11.26 -0.96 19.15
C THR A 29 11.75 -1.04 20.59
N LEU A 30 11.67 0.05 21.37
CA LEU A 30 12.14 0.15 22.76
C LEU A 30 11.05 -0.06 23.83
N ALA A 31 9.83 -0.45 23.45
CA ALA A 31 8.69 -0.57 24.38
C ALA A 31 8.16 -2.01 24.57
N ALA A 32 8.93 -3.04 24.21
CA ALA A 32 8.52 -4.44 24.42
C ALA A 32 9.53 -5.17 25.33
N ASP A 33 9.22 -5.19 26.63
CA ASP A 33 9.90 -6.07 27.60
C ASP A 33 9.58 -7.55 27.30
N PRO A 34 10.54 -8.48 27.45
CA PRO A 34 10.29 -9.90 27.27
C PRO A 34 9.59 -10.49 28.51
N VAL A 35 8.35 -10.94 28.32
CA VAL A 35 7.65 -11.79 29.30
C VAL A 35 8.37 -13.13 29.38
N ALA A 36 8.87 -13.46 30.57
CA ALA A 36 9.44 -14.75 30.92
C ALA A 36 8.34 -15.81 31.03
N THR A 37 8.52 -16.97 30.41
CA THR A 37 7.65 -18.14 30.60
C THR A 37 8.43 -19.21 31.37
N GLU A 38 7.93 -19.52 32.56
CA GLU A 38 8.46 -20.52 33.49
C GLU A 38 8.38 -21.95 32.94
N SER A 39 9.44 -22.71 33.24
CA SER A 39 9.55 -24.16 33.13
C SER A 39 8.67 -24.86 34.17
N LYS A 40 7.88 -25.86 33.75
CA LYS A 40 7.31 -26.86 34.66
C LYS A 40 7.89 -28.24 34.34
N ALA A 41 8.60 -28.77 35.32
CA ALA A 41 9.02 -30.16 35.42
C ALA A 41 7.81 -31.10 35.62
N SER A 42 7.91 -32.32 35.08
CA SER A 42 7.10 -33.47 35.51
C SER A 42 7.96 -34.72 35.45
N ASP A 43 8.21 -35.29 36.63
CA ASP A 43 8.67 -36.66 36.83
C ASP A 43 7.63 -37.67 36.32
N SER A 44 8.05 -38.78 35.71
CA SER A 44 8.09 -40.07 36.41
C SER A 44 8.25 -41.29 35.48
N LYS A 45 8.92 -42.30 36.05
CA LYS A 45 8.90 -43.76 35.80
C LYS A 45 9.88 -44.38 34.80
N THR A 46 11.02 -44.71 35.39
CA THR A 46 11.75 -45.99 35.37
C THR A 46 10.94 -47.22 34.89
N THR A 47 11.48 -47.90 33.87
CA THR A 47 11.44 -49.36 33.75
C THR A 47 12.83 -49.82 33.32
N GLU A 48 13.52 -50.52 34.21
CA GLU A 48 14.74 -51.26 33.91
C GLU A 48 14.43 -52.45 32.97
N SER A 49 15.26 -52.63 31.95
CA SER A 49 15.50 -53.95 31.37
C SER A 49 16.99 -54.11 31.08
N LYS A 50 17.51 -55.23 31.55
CA LYS A 50 18.92 -55.61 31.66
C LYS A 50 19.49 -56.21 30.36
N LEU A 51 20.82 -56.11 30.32
CA LEU A 51 21.83 -57.00 29.75
C LEU A 51 22.20 -56.87 28.25
N ALA A 52 23.42 -56.34 28.10
CA ALA A 52 24.53 -56.86 27.32
C ALA A 52 24.33 -57.05 25.81
N ASP A 53 24.98 -56.18 25.03
CA ASP A 53 26.12 -56.68 24.25
C ASP A 53 27.10 -55.57 23.84
N THR A 54 28.38 -55.87 24.07
CA THR A 54 29.58 -55.47 23.33
C THR A 54 29.51 -54.17 22.51
N LYS A 55 30.02 -53.09 23.11
CA LYS A 55 30.41 -51.83 22.43
C LYS A 55 31.44 -52.14 21.33
N ILE A 56 30.97 -52.38 20.11
CA ILE A 56 31.73 -52.02 18.93
C ILE A 56 31.55 -50.51 18.80
N SER A 57 32.64 -49.77 19.00
CA SER A 57 32.72 -48.35 18.68
C SER A 57 32.31 -48.16 17.22
N GLU A 58 31.06 -47.79 16.97
CA GLU A 58 30.65 -47.28 15.66
C GLU A 58 31.51 -46.06 15.37
N PHE A 59 32.40 -46.21 14.38
CA PHE A 59 33.21 -45.12 13.88
C PHE A 59 32.26 -44.07 13.31
N SER A 60 32.02 -42.98 14.07
CA SER A 60 31.26 -41.85 13.54
C SER A 60 32.14 -41.17 12.50
N PRO A 61 31.75 -41.08 11.22
CA PRO A 61 32.55 -40.43 10.17
C PRO A 61 32.80 -38.94 10.43
N THR A 62 32.18 -38.39 11.49
CA THR A 62 32.24 -36.99 11.92
C THR A 62 33.19 -36.72 13.09
N SER A 63 33.71 -37.74 13.80
CA SER A 63 34.49 -37.51 15.03
C SER A 63 35.84 -36.81 14.81
N SER A 64 36.34 -36.80 13.57
CA SER A 64 37.56 -36.07 13.15
C SER A 64 37.26 -34.77 12.39
N LEU A 65 36.00 -34.50 12.05
CA LEU A 65 35.66 -33.35 11.21
C LEU A 65 35.60 -32.07 12.03
N LYS A 66 36.34 -31.05 11.59
CA LYS A 66 36.40 -29.77 12.30
C LYS A 66 36.39 -28.57 11.37
N VAL A 67 35.46 -27.65 11.56
CA VAL A 67 35.43 -26.41 10.75
C VAL A 67 36.60 -25.50 11.12
N ILE A 68 37.45 -25.16 10.15
CA ILE A 68 38.67 -24.37 10.33
C ILE A 68 38.45 -22.90 10.00
N SER A 69 37.91 -22.62 8.80
CA SER A 69 37.81 -21.26 8.25
C SER A 69 36.70 -21.15 7.21
N ILE A 70 36.18 -19.94 7.03
CA ILE A 70 35.14 -19.63 6.04
C ILE A 70 35.59 -18.46 5.16
N ASN A 71 35.37 -18.57 3.85
CA ASN A 71 35.69 -17.54 2.86
C ASN A 71 34.50 -17.36 1.91
N PRO A 72 34.15 -16.14 1.46
CA PRO A 72 34.69 -14.85 1.89
C PRO A 72 34.22 -14.44 3.29
N THR A 73 34.90 -13.45 3.88
CA THR A 73 34.50 -12.85 5.17
C THR A 73 33.22 -12.03 5.09
N GLN A 74 32.79 -11.64 3.89
CA GLN A 74 31.51 -10.98 3.62
C GLN A 74 30.76 -11.71 2.51
N ALA A 75 29.48 -11.99 2.71
CA ALA A 75 28.64 -12.62 1.70
C ALA A 75 27.23 -12.05 1.70
N ASN A 76 26.56 -12.00 0.55
CA ASN A 76 25.11 -11.75 0.46
C ASN A 76 24.37 -13.03 0.08
N LEU A 77 23.06 -13.00 0.27
CA LEU A 77 22.16 -14.00 -0.29
C LEU A 77 22.39 -14.11 -1.82
N GLY A 78 22.52 -15.34 -2.31
CA GLY A 78 22.87 -15.68 -3.68
C GLY A 78 24.36 -15.85 -3.96
N GLN A 79 25.25 -15.61 -2.99
CA GLN A 79 26.70 -15.84 -3.13
C GLN A 79 27.16 -17.17 -2.55
N GLN A 80 28.28 -17.66 -3.06
CA GLN A 80 28.98 -18.84 -2.57
C GLN A 80 29.80 -18.52 -1.32
N ILE A 81 29.76 -19.43 -0.35
CA ILE A 81 30.71 -19.50 0.75
C ILE A 81 31.47 -20.83 0.66
N THR A 82 32.78 -20.77 0.89
CA THR A 82 33.70 -21.90 0.95
C THR A 82 34.12 -22.12 2.39
N ILE A 83 33.86 -23.33 2.90
CA ILE A 83 34.11 -23.73 4.28
C ILE A 83 35.21 -24.78 4.27
N LYS A 84 36.31 -24.51 4.96
CA LYS A 84 37.41 -25.47 5.15
C LYS A 84 37.12 -26.36 6.36
N VAL A 85 37.13 -27.66 6.17
CA VAL A 85 36.79 -28.67 7.18
C VAL A 85 37.93 -29.67 7.31
N ASP A 86 38.65 -29.61 8.43
CA ASP A 86 39.71 -30.57 8.75
C ASP A 86 39.19 -32.01 8.70
N GLY A 87 39.99 -32.93 8.15
CA GLY A 87 39.65 -34.35 8.06
C GLY A 87 38.58 -34.70 7.01
N LEU A 88 38.19 -33.77 6.13
CA LEU A 88 37.18 -34.01 5.09
C LEU A 88 37.65 -35.03 4.04
N ALA A 89 38.90 -34.91 3.58
CA ALA A 89 39.51 -35.85 2.64
C ALA A 89 39.48 -37.27 3.17
N ASP A 90 39.79 -37.44 4.46
CA ASP A 90 39.82 -38.72 5.15
C ASP A 90 38.40 -39.27 5.34
N ALA A 91 37.45 -38.44 5.76
CA ALA A 91 36.05 -38.84 5.90
C ALA A 91 35.45 -39.31 4.55
N ILE A 92 35.82 -38.68 3.44
CA ILE A 92 35.38 -39.09 2.09
C ILE A 92 36.06 -40.39 1.64
N LYS A 93 37.37 -40.54 1.90
CA LYS A 93 38.14 -41.74 1.52
C LYS A 93 37.73 -42.98 2.34
N LEU A 94 37.60 -42.83 3.65
CA LEU A 94 37.21 -43.90 4.60
C LEU A 94 35.70 -44.18 4.57
N GLY A 95 34.88 -43.17 4.27
CA GLY A 95 33.43 -43.21 4.37
C GLY A 95 32.67 -43.40 3.06
N LYS A 96 33.29 -43.97 2.01
CA LYS A 96 32.68 -44.12 0.66
C LYS A 96 31.25 -44.66 0.62
N GLU A 97 30.80 -45.42 1.63
CA GLU A 97 29.41 -45.92 1.76
C GLU A 97 28.56 -45.22 2.84
N LYS A 98 29.15 -44.41 3.72
CA LYS A 98 28.45 -43.80 4.89
C LYS A 98 28.45 -42.27 4.93
N PHE A 99 29.37 -41.61 4.23
CA PHE A 99 29.46 -40.14 4.21
C PHE A 99 28.65 -39.56 3.04
N GLU A 100 27.37 -39.29 3.27
CA GLU A 100 26.50 -38.65 2.28
C GLU A 100 26.63 -37.13 2.29
N LEU A 101 26.93 -36.52 1.13
CA LEU A 101 27.04 -35.08 0.98
C LEU A 101 25.71 -34.34 1.26
N GLY A 102 24.58 -34.96 0.91
CA GLY A 102 23.25 -34.38 1.16
C GLY A 102 22.89 -34.27 2.65
N LYS A 103 23.68 -34.88 3.53
CA LYS A 103 23.54 -34.78 4.99
C LYS A 103 24.32 -33.61 5.60
N LEU A 104 25.13 -32.89 4.83
CA LEU A 104 25.77 -31.66 5.28
C LEU A 104 24.76 -30.53 5.26
N ILE A 105 24.64 -29.83 6.38
CA ILE A 105 23.65 -28.77 6.55
C ILE A 105 24.35 -27.52 7.07
N LEU A 106 24.07 -26.40 6.42
CA LEU A 106 24.58 -25.09 6.84
C LEU A 106 23.75 -24.55 8.00
N TYR A 107 24.45 -24.05 9.02
CA TYR A 107 23.86 -23.32 10.14
C TYR A 107 24.37 -21.88 10.14
N ILE A 108 23.45 -20.91 10.27
CA ILE A 108 23.77 -19.49 10.42
C ILE A 108 23.05 -18.97 11.67
N ASP A 109 23.78 -18.41 12.63
CA ASP A 109 23.29 -17.99 13.96
C ASP A 109 22.44 -19.06 14.66
N GLY A 110 22.80 -20.33 14.47
CA GLY A 110 22.08 -21.48 15.01
C GLY A 110 20.84 -21.89 14.22
N TYR A 111 20.45 -21.15 13.18
CA TYR A 111 19.38 -21.55 12.27
C TYR A 111 19.87 -22.57 11.24
N ARG A 112 19.24 -23.74 11.24
CA ARG A 112 19.41 -24.80 10.23
C ARG A 112 18.83 -24.35 8.88
N LEU A 113 19.66 -24.28 7.84
CA LEU A 113 19.26 -23.88 6.49
C LEU A 113 19.07 -25.10 5.58
N ASP A 114 17.88 -25.67 5.63
CA ASP A 114 17.54 -26.86 4.85
C ASP A 114 17.49 -26.59 3.34
N GLY A 115 17.85 -27.62 2.56
CA GLY A 115 17.84 -27.55 1.09
C GLY A 115 19.01 -26.76 0.48
N LEU A 116 20.03 -26.43 1.27
CA LEU A 116 21.32 -25.92 0.78
C LEU A 116 22.32 -27.07 0.68
N ASN A 117 22.42 -27.66 -0.51
CA ASN A 117 23.38 -28.71 -0.77
C ASN A 117 24.76 -28.11 -1.10
N ALA A 118 25.81 -28.87 -0.81
CA ALA A 118 27.15 -28.55 -1.30
C ALA A 118 27.17 -28.59 -2.84
N GLU A 119 27.61 -27.49 -3.45
CA GLU A 119 27.76 -27.40 -4.91
C GLU A 119 29.04 -28.07 -5.39
N SER A 120 30.12 -27.92 -4.61
CA SER A 120 31.39 -28.57 -4.89
C SER A 120 32.10 -28.96 -3.60
N ILE A 121 32.86 -30.04 -3.69
CA ILE A 121 33.83 -30.44 -2.66
C ILE A 121 35.17 -30.58 -3.34
N ASP A 122 36.19 -30.01 -2.71
CA ASP A 122 37.59 -30.22 -3.06
C ASP A 122 38.27 -31.02 -1.93
N PRO A 123 38.39 -32.36 -2.08
CA PRO A 123 39.04 -33.21 -1.09
C PRO A 123 40.55 -33.01 -1.00
N LEU A 124 41.19 -32.28 -1.93
CA LEU A 124 42.63 -31.99 -1.84
C LEU A 124 42.89 -30.82 -0.88
N ASN A 125 41.95 -29.88 -0.83
CA ASN A 125 42.04 -28.67 -0.01
C ASN A 125 41.13 -28.68 1.23
N ASP A 126 40.39 -29.77 1.43
CA ASP A 126 39.44 -29.95 2.52
C ASP A 126 38.35 -28.86 2.54
N THR A 127 37.86 -28.45 1.36
CA THR A 127 36.88 -27.36 1.24
C THR A 127 35.54 -27.80 0.66
N ILE A 128 34.46 -27.21 1.20
CA ILE A 128 33.08 -27.39 0.76
C ILE A 128 32.54 -26.03 0.32
N THR A 129 31.95 -25.95 -0.86
CA THR A 129 31.32 -24.71 -1.37
C THR A 129 29.80 -24.84 -1.33
N ILE A 130 29.13 -23.86 -0.73
CA ILE A 130 27.67 -23.79 -0.60
C ILE A 130 27.22 -22.40 -1.05
N THR A 131 26.21 -22.31 -1.93
CA THR A 131 25.55 -21.04 -2.24
C THR A 131 24.49 -20.73 -1.20
N LEU A 132 24.51 -19.49 -0.70
CA LEU A 132 23.50 -18.96 0.21
C LEU A 132 22.18 -18.74 -0.53
N GLY A 133 21.36 -19.79 -0.64
CA GLY A 133 20.07 -19.75 -1.33
C GLY A 133 18.87 -19.63 -0.38
N ARG A 134 17.85 -18.88 -0.80
CA ARG A 134 16.53 -18.91 -0.18
C ARG A 134 15.63 -19.87 -0.97
N ASN A 135 14.94 -20.77 -0.28
CA ASN A 135 14.02 -21.76 -0.84
C ASN A 135 12.82 -21.97 0.11
N ASP A 136 11.84 -22.77 -0.29
CA ASP A 136 10.63 -23.02 0.52
C ASP A 136 10.89 -23.68 1.87
N LYS A 137 11.99 -24.43 2.02
CA LYS A 137 12.35 -25.14 3.26
C LYS A 137 13.03 -24.23 4.28
N ASN A 138 13.70 -23.16 3.82
CA ASN A 138 14.51 -22.29 4.68
C ASN A 138 14.08 -20.81 4.70
N LYS A 139 13.03 -20.43 3.95
CA LYS A 139 12.56 -19.04 3.85
C LYS A 139 12.27 -18.38 5.19
N ASP A 140 11.65 -19.09 6.13
CA ASP A 140 11.31 -18.54 7.45
C ASP A 140 12.57 -18.27 8.31
N LYS A 141 13.62 -19.06 8.10
CA LYS A 141 14.92 -18.85 8.74
C LYS A 141 15.62 -17.63 8.16
N TRP A 142 15.56 -17.46 6.83
CA TRP A 142 16.05 -16.25 6.18
C TRP A 142 15.30 -14.99 6.59
N ILE A 143 14.00 -15.07 6.88
CA ILE A 143 13.26 -13.95 7.48
C ILE A 143 13.87 -13.54 8.83
N SER A 144 14.26 -14.52 9.66
CA SER A 144 14.89 -14.23 10.96
C SER A 144 16.28 -13.61 10.81
N LEU A 145 17.03 -13.98 9.77
CA LEU A 145 18.39 -13.48 9.50
C LEU A 145 18.39 -12.10 8.82
N LEU A 146 17.49 -11.87 7.85
CA LEU A 146 17.46 -10.68 6.99
C LEU A 146 16.42 -9.64 7.40
N GLY A 147 15.40 -10.05 8.17
CA GLY A 147 14.31 -9.20 8.62
C GLY A 147 14.79 -8.01 9.44
N SER A 148 14.01 -6.93 9.38
CA SER A 148 14.36 -5.64 9.97
C SER A 148 15.75 -5.15 9.55
N PRO A 149 16.05 -4.97 8.25
CA PRO A 149 17.39 -5.02 7.64
C PRO A 149 18.44 -3.98 8.08
N TYR A 150 18.20 -3.27 9.18
CA TYR A 150 19.21 -2.50 9.89
C TYR A 150 19.83 -3.36 11.03
N PRO A 151 21.17 -3.39 11.19
CA PRO A 151 22.17 -2.81 10.30
C PRO A 151 22.24 -3.54 8.94
N LEU A 152 22.64 -2.82 7.88
CA LEU A 152 22.67 -3.32 6.48
C LEU A 152 23.68 -4.46 6.27
N ILE A 153 24.60 -4.61 7.21
CA ILE A 153 25.61 -5.67 7.29
C ILE A 153 25.55 -6.23 8.70
N ARG A 154 25.46 -7.54 8.85
CA ARG A 154 25.33 -8.23 10.14
C ARG A 154 26.44 -9.26 10.28
N ALA A 155 27.13 -9.26 11.40
CA ALA A 155 28.01 -10.36 11.75
C ALA A 155 27.15 -11.55 12.17
N VAL A 156 27.28 -12.68 11.47
CA VAL A 156 26.53 -13.92 11.74
C VAL A 156 27.51 -15.06 11.92
N LYS A 157 27.24 -15.92 12.91
CA LYS A 157 28.02 -17.13 13.18
C LYS A 157 27.65 -18.21 12.19
N VAL A 158 28.64 -18.85 11.58
CA VAL A 158 28.41 -19.91 10.59
C VAL A 158 29.02 -21.21 11.06
N ASN A 159 28.28 -22.30 10.89
CA ASN A 159 28.76 -23.63 11.20
C ASN A 159 28.18 -24.67 10.24
N LEU A 160 28.77 -25.87 10.23
CA LEU A 160 28.27 -27.02 9.50
C LEU A 160 27.74 -28.04 10.49
N GLY A 161 26.64 -28.69 10.13
CA GLY A 161 26.17 -29.90 10.79
C GLY A 161 26.16 -31.08 9.84
N TYR A 162 26.09 -32.27 10.41
CA TYR A 162 25.98 -33.51 9.66
C TYR A 162 24.80 -34.35 10.20
N GLY A 163 23.91 -34.76 9.30
CA GLY A 163 22.71 -35.51 9.65
C GLY A 163 21.67 -34.65 10.38
N ASP A 164 20.93 -35.25 11.32
CA ASP A 164 19.75 -34.60 11.87
C ASP A 164 20.06 -33.46 12.85
N GLN A 165 21.11 -33.54 13.69
CA GLN A 165 21.36 -32.48 14.70
C GLN A 165 22.82 -32.30 15.15
N GLN A 166 23.80 -33.04 14.61
CA GLN A 166 25.17 -32.93 15.09
C GLN A 166 25.89 -31.76 14.38
N ILE A 167 25.95 -30.61 15.04
CA ILE A 167 26.83 -29.50 14.64
C ILE A 167 28.28 -29.96 14.77
N LEU A 168 29.07 -29.77 13.72
CA LEU A 168 30.50 -30.11 13.70
C LEU A 168 31.26 -29.16 14.64
N PRO A 169 32.27 -29.67 15.37
CA PRO A 169 33.13 -28.82 16.16
C PRO A 169 33.85 -27.82 15.26
N SER A 170 34.05 -26.59 15.75
CA SER A 170 34.82 -25.56 15.04
C SER A 170 36.10 -25.24 15.80
N ALA A 171 37.18 -24.91 15.09
CA ALA A 171 38.45 -24.49 15.70
C ALA A 171 38.35 -23.17 16.46
N SER A 172 37.48 -22.30 15.97
CA SER A 172 37.10 -21.04 16.59
C SER A 172 35.70 -20.66 16.09
N GLU A 173 35.06 -19.68 16.74
CA GLU A 173 33.78 -19.16 16.27
C GLU A 173 33.94 -18.46 14.93
N GLN A 174 33.46 -19.11 13.87
CA GLN A 174 33.52 -18.57 12.53
C GLN A 174 32.37 -17.58 12.32
N HIS A 175 32.72 -16.36 11.93
CA HIS A 175 31.76 -15.31 11.64
C HIS A 175 31.93 -14.83 10.19
N ILE A 176 30.82 -14.51 9.55
CA ILE A 176 30.81 -13.77 8.28
C ILE A 176 29.97 -12.52 8.44
N GLU A 177 30.31 -11.47 7.68
CA GLU A 177 29.49 -10.28 7.55
C GLU A 177 28.46 -10.51 6.43
N LEU A 178 27.25 -10.89 6.85
CA LEU A 178 26.10 -11.04 5.97
C LEU A 178 25.63 -9.66 5.49
N ILE A 179 25.80 -9.39 4.21
CA ILE A 179 25.30 -8.18 3.54
C ILE A 179 23.80 -8.37 3.30
N VAL A 180 22.98 -7.67 4.08
CA VAL A 180 21.52 -7.72 4.01
C VAL A 180 21.00 -6.89 2.84
N ILE A 181 21.55 -5.69 2.66
CA ILE A 181 21.24 -4.82 1.51
C ILE A 181 22.53 -4.20 0.99
N LYS A 182 22.81 -4.41 -0.30
CA LYS A 182 23.90 -3.74 -1.02
C LYS A 182 23.61 -2.24 -1.14
N LYS A 183 24.61 -1.40 -0.85
CA LYS A 183 24.44 0.06 -0.86
C LYS A 183 24.04 0.59 -2.24
N GLU A 184 24.56 -0.01 -3.29
CA GLU A 184 24.27 0.34 -4.69
C GLU A 184 22.79 0.09 -5.02
N TRP A 185 22.28 -1.06 -4.62
CA TRP A 185 20.87 -1.43 -4.81
C TRP A 185 19.93 -0.58 -3.95
N LEU A 186 20.35 -0.22 -2.74
CA LEU A 186 19.60 0.71 -1.90
C LEU A 186 19.50 2.10 -2.55
N MET A 187 20.59 2.61 -3.13
CA MET A 187 20.57 3.89 -3.86
C MET A 187 19.67 3.81 -5.10
N PHE A 188 19.73 2.72 -5.86
CA PHE A 188 18.85 2.49 -7.00
C PHE A 188 17.37 2.48 -6.59
N TYR A 189 17.05 1.74 -5.52
CA TYR A 189 15.71 1.68 -4.94
C TYR A 189 15.18 3.07 -4.57
N VAL A 190 15.96 3.84 -3.81
CA VAL A 190 15.59 5.20 -3.40
C VAL A 190 15.43 6.12 -4.61
N ALA A 191 16.35 6.06 -5.57
CA ALA A 191 16.29 6.89 -6.78
C ALA A 191 15.05 6.58 -7.62
N LEU A 192 14.71 5.31 -7.79
CA LEU A 192 13.54 4.86 -8.54
C LEU A 192 12.23 5.30 -7.85
N LEU A 193 12.14 5.15 -6.53
CA LEU A 193 10.98 5.62 -5.76
C LEU A 193 10.82 7.13 -5.81
N LEU A 194 11.90 7.89 -5.61
CA LEU A 194 11.83 9.34 -5.69
C LEU A 194 11.50 9.81 -7.11
N GLY A 195 12.08 9.19 -8.14
CA GLY A 195 11.79 9.50 -9.53
C GLY A 195 10.31 9.30 -9.87
N THR A 196 9.74 8.16 -9.50
CA THR A 196 8.32 7.85 -9.74
C THR A 196 7.40 8.77 -8.93
N LEU A 197 7.72 9.08 -7.67
CA LEU A 197 6.97 10.04 -6.86
C LEU A 197 7.02 11.46 -7.44
N ILE A 198 8.17 11.91 -7.95
CA ILE A 198 8.31 13.23 -8.59
C ILE A 198 7.49 13.30 -9.88
N ILE A 199 7.52 12.25 -10.70
CA ILE A 199 6.71 12.16 -11.93
C ILE A 199 5.22 12.21 -11.56
N PHE A 200 4.80 11.41 -10.57
CA PHE A 200 3.42 11.39 -10.12
C PHE A 200 2.98 12.72 -9.50
N TYR A 201 3.83 13.38 -8.71
CA TYR A 201 3.55 14.73 -8.19
C TYR A 201 3.35 15.75 -9.31
N LYS A 202 4.18 15.71 -10.36
CA LYS A 202 4.00 16.56 -11.56
C LYS A 202 2.69 16.24 -12.27
N LEU A 203 2.32 14.96 -12.41
CA LEU A 203 1.05 14.56 -12.99
C LEU A 203 -0.14 14.99 -12.10
N ALA A 204 -0.05 14.84 -10.79
CA ALA A 204 -1.09 15.22 -9.83
C ALA A 204 -1.38 16.72 -9.81
N THR A 205 -0.37 17.55 -10.09
CA THR A 205 -0.49 19.01 -10.13
C THR A 205 -0.94 19.55 -11.48
N LYS A 206 -0.56 18.88 -12.58
CA LYS A 206 -0.84 19.30 -13.96
C LYS A 206 -2.04 18.60 -14.62
N SER A 207 -2.51 17.51 -14.05
CA SER A 207 -3.61 16.70 -14.61
C SER A 207 -4.69 16.42 -13.57
N ASN A 208 -5.75 15.75 -14.02
CA ASN A 208 -6.87 15.32 -13.18
C ASN A 208 -6.70 13.87 -12.66
N ILE A 209 -5.47 13.34 -12.64
CA ILE A 209 -5.19 11.94 -12.25
C ILE A 209 -5.66 11.59 -10.82
N ILE A 210 -5.65 12.55 -9.89
CA ILE A 210 -6.19 12.40 -8.53
C ILE A 210 -7.38 13.32 -8.24
N ARG A 211 -7.94 13.94 -9.27
CA ARG A 211 -9.11 14.82 -9.17
C ARG A 211 -10.34 14.12 -9.71
N ASP A 212 -11.52 14.56 -9.33
CA ASP A 212 -12.75 13.94 -9.82
C ASP A 212 -12.82 14.01 -11.36
N SER A 213 -13.23 12.90 -11.97
CA SER A 213 -13.42 12.82 -13.43
C SER A 213 -14.67 13.55 -13.87
N ASN A 214 -15.58 13.82 -12.93
CA ASN A 214 -16.94 14.23 -13.22
C ASN A 214 -17.00 15.68 -13.75
N PRO A 215 -17.84 15.96 -14.77
CA PRO A 215 -18.27 17.32 -15.09
C PRO A 215 -19.20 17.88 -14.00
N PRO A 216 -19.44 19.20 -13.92
CA PRO A 216 -18.96 20.24 -14.85
C PRO A 216 -17.48 20.58 -14.68
N MET A 217 -16.83 21.01 -15.76
CA MET A 217 -15.51 21.63 -15.67
C MET A 217 -15.71 23.03 -15.07
N PRO A 218 -15.08 23.36 -13.92
CA PRO A 218 -15.31 24.64 -13.29
C PRO A 218 -14.80 25.80 -14.15
N GLU A 219 -15.68 26.76 -14.45
CA GLU A 219 -15.28 28.09 -14.93
C GLU A 219 -15.20 29.06 -13.76
N PRO A 220 -14.09 29.82 -13.59
CA PRO A 220 -12.69 29.37 -13.60
C PRO A 220 -12.36 28.58 -12.33
N GLY A 221 -11.66 27.44 -12.44
CA GLY A 221 -11.26 26.70 -11.25
C GLY A 221 -10.58 25.36 -11.54
N LYS A 222 -10.27 24.64 -10.46
CA LYS A 222 -9.59 23.35 -10.48
C LYS A 222 -10.56 22.31 -9.91
N LYS A 223 -10.70 21.14 -10.55
CA LYS A 223 -11.60 20.07 -10.07
C LYS A 223 -11.20 19.60 -8.65
N PRO A 224 -12.15 19.25 -7.77
CA PRO A 224 -11.85 18.76 -6.43
C PRO A 224 -11.05 17.44 -6.46
N PHE A 225 -10.28 17.19 -5.40
CA PHE A 225 -9.57 15.92 -5.23
C PHE A 225 -10.53 14.76 -4.91
N SER A 226 -10.24 13.60 -5.49
CA SER A 226 -11.04 12.39 -5.30
C SER A 226 -10.42 11.50 -4.22
N LEU A 227 -11.16 11.21 -3.15
CA LEU A 227 -10.69 10.34 -2.08
C LEU A 227 -10.30 8.95 -2.61
N ALA A 228 -11.14 8.35 -3.46
CA ALA A 228 -10.89 7.02 -4.00
C ALA A 228 -9.62 6.96 -4.86
N LYS A 229 -9.39 7.97 -5.72
CA LYS A 229 -8.16 8.03 -6.54
C LYS A 229 -6.93 8.28 -5.68
N PHE A 230 -7.05 9.10 -4.64
CA PHE A 230 -5.97 9.31 -3.67
C PHE A 230 -5.62 8.00 -2.95
N GLN A 231 -6.62 7.28 -2.42
CA GLN A 231 -6.42 5.98 -1.75
C GLN A 231 -5.80 4.94 -2.69
N ALA A 232 -6.30 4.82 -3.92
CA ALA A 232 -5.72 3.93 -4.93
C ALA A 232 -4.24 4.27 -5.21
N SER A 233 -3.93 5.57 -5.34
CA SER A 233 -2.56 6.03 -5.54
C SER A 233 -1.66 5.74 -4.34
N PHE A 234 -2.17 5.97 -3.12
CA PHE A 234 -1.47 5.65 -1.87
C PHE A 234 -1.09 4.16 -1.81
N TRP A 235 -2.06 3.27 -2.03
CA TRP A 235 -1.83 1.83 -2.03
C TRP A 235 -0.89 1.37 -3.15
N PHE A 236 -1.02 1.95 -4.35
CA PHE A 236 -0.11 1.68 -5.45
C PHE A 236 1.35 1.95 -5.05
N PHE A 237 1.65 3.14 -4.51
CA PHE A 237 3.01 3.48 -4.10
C PHE A 237 3.51 2.63 -2.92
N LEU A 238 2.63 2.32 -1.98
CA LEU A 238 2.96 1.46 -0.84
C LEU A 238 3.36 0.05 -1.29
N ILE A 239 2.56 -0.56 -2.17
CA ILE A 239 2.81 -1.89 -2.72
C ILE A 239 4.05 -1.89 -3.61
N PHE A 240 4.20 -0.87 -4.47
CA PHE A 240 5.38 -0.72 -5.33
C PHE A 240 6.66 -0.58 -4.52
N ALA A 241 6.66 0.23 -3.46
CA ALA A 241 7.80 0.39 -2.57
C ALA A 241 8.12 -0.89 -1.80
N ALA A 242 7.11 -1.62 -1.32
CA ALA A 242 7.30 -2.89 -0.64
C ALA A 242 7.83 -3.99 -1.57
N PHE A 243 7.28 -4.09 -2.78
CA PHE A 243 7.74 -5.03 -3.80
C PHE A 243 9.23 -4.84 -4.11
N LEU A 244 9.63 -3.60 -4.41
CA LEU A 244 11.03 -3.29 -4.69
C LEU A 244 11.93 -3.52 -3.46
N PHE A 245 11.45 -3.19 -2.27
CA PHE A 245 12.19 -3.39 -1.01
C PHE A 245 12.45 -4.88 -0.74
N ILE A 246 11.42 -5.72 -0.82
CA ILE A 246 11.58 -7.17 -0.63
C ILE A 246 12.54 -7.73 -1.67
N TRP A 247 12.42 -7.30 -2.93
CA TRP A 247 13.30 -7.75 -3.99
C TRP A 247 14.78 -7.40 -3.73
N ILE A 248 15.11 -6.17 -3.32
CA ILE A 248 16.52 -5.80 -3.07
C ILE A 248 17.13 -6.52 -1.85
N VAL A 249 16.31 -6.95 -0.89
CA VAL A 249 16.78 -7.68 0.31
C VAL A 249 16.92 -9.18 0.01
N THR A 250 15.94 -9.76 -0.69
CA THR A 250 15.85 -11.22 -0.86
C THR A 250 16.38 -11.72 -2.21
N GLY A 251 16.53 -10.84 -3.21
CA GLY A 251 16.92 -11.20 -4.58
C GLY A 251 15.89 -12.05 -5.33
N ASP A 252 14.72 -12.34 -4.74
CA ASP A 252 13.73 -13.27 -5.26
C ASP A 252 12.53 -12.51 -5.85
N LEU A 253 12.48 -12.40 -7.18
CA LEU A 253 11.35 -11.77 -7.89
C LEU A 253 10.14 -12.71 -8.02
N ALA A 254 10.39 -14.02 -8.12
CA ALA A 254 9.36 -14.99 -8.49
C ALA A 254 8.35 -15.22 -7.37
N ASN A 255 8.80 -15.19 -6.11
CA ASN A 255 7.95 -15.48 -4.95
C ASN A 255 7.44 -14.24 -4.20
N THR A 256 7.66 -13.03 -4.74
CA THR A 256 7.34 -11.76 -4.05
C THR A 256 5.96 -11.19 -4.43
N MET A 257 5.37 -11.59 -5.56
CA MET A 257 4.01 -11.20 -5.92
C MET A 257 2.98 -12.08 -5.19
N THR A 258 2.28 -11.50 -4.22
CA THR A 258 1.17 -12.18 -3.53
C THR A 258 -0.17 -11.83 -4.17
N GLU A 259 -1.07 -12.81 -4.19
CA GLU A 259 -2.48 -12.62 -4.56
C GLU A 259 -3.15 -11.50 -3.73
N GLN A 260 -2.72 -11.34 -2.47
CA GLN A 260 -3.20 -10.30 -1.57
C GLN A 260 -2.84 -8.87 -2.01
N ALA A 261 -1.67 -8.64 -2.60
CA ALA A 261 -1.33 -7.32 -3.14
C ALA A 261 -2.18 -6.95 -4.35
N LEU A 262 -2.55 -7.94 -5.17
CA LEU A 262 -3.51 -7.75 -6.26
C LEU A 262 -4.91 -7.45 -5.73
N ILE A 263 -5.35 -8.14 -4.66
CA ILE A 263 -6.62 -7.84 -3.96
C ILE A 263 -6.60 -6.43 -3.35
N LEU A 264 -5.52 -6.01 -2.69
CA LEU A 264 -5.41 -4.67 -2.11
C LEU A 264 -5.47 -3.57 -3.18
N MET A 265 -4.80 -3.77 -4.31
CA MET A 265 -4.92 -2.91 -5.50
C MET A 265 -6.34 -2.96 -6.09
N GLY A 266 -6.96 -4.14 -6.06
CA GLY A 266 -8.34 -4.40 -6.48
C GLY A 266 -9.41 -3.75 -5.59
N ILE A 267 -9.20 -3.61 -4.26
CA ILE A 267 -10.13 -2.92 -3.36
C ILE A 267 -10.09 -1.40 -3.61
N GLY A 268 -8.89 -0.83 -3.77
CA GLY A 268 -8.74 0.58 -4.16
C GLY A 268 -9.37 0.88 -5.52
N THR A 269 -9.21 -0.03 -6.48
CA THR A 269 -9.79 0.07 -7.82
C THR A 269 -11.30 -0.19 -7.84
N GLY A 270 -11.79 -1.21 -7.14
CA GLY A 270 -13.20 -1.58 -7.03
C GLY A 270 -14.02 -0.52 -6.30
N THR A 271 -13.45 0.11 -5.27
CA THR A 271 -14.08 1.27 -4.60
C THR A 271 -14.10 2.49 -5.51
N ALA A 272 -13.03 2.75 -6.28
CA ALA A 272 -13.01 3.84 -7.25
C ALA A 272 -14.02 3.65 -8.39
N LEU A 273 -14.16 2.42 -8.89
CA LEU A 273 -15.16 2.06 -9.90
C LEU A 273 -16.59 2.13 -9.33
N GLY A 274 -16.82 1.62 -8.12
CA GLY A 274 -18.12 1.70 -7.44
C GLY A 274 -18.56 3.14 -7.17
N ALA A 275 -17.64 4.00 -6.71
CA ALA A 275 -17.89 5.43 -6.55
C ALA A 275 -18.24 6.09 -7.90
N ALA A 276 -17.50 5.76 -8.97
CA ALA A 276 -17.78 6.27 -10.31
C ALA A 276 -19.14 5.82 -10.87
N MET A 277 -19.58 4.60 -10.58
CA MET A 277 -20.92 4.11 -10.99
C MET A 277 -22.05 4.86 -10.26
N ILE A 278 -21.93 5.08 -8.95
CA ILE A 278 -22.93 5.85 -8.19
C ILE A 278 -22.96 7.30 -8.65
N ASP A 279 -21.80 7.92 -8.88
CA ASP A 279 -21.73 9.26 -9.42
C ASP A 279 -22.39 9.33 -10.80
N SER A 280 -22.26 8.27 -11.61
CA SER A 280 -22.95 8.18 -12.91
C SER A 280 -24.48 8.07 -12.75
N SER A 281 -24.97 7.26 -11.81
CA SER A 281 -26.41 7.15 -11.55
C SER A 281 -27.02 8.43 -10.96
N LYS A 282 -26.29 9.12 -10.08
CA LYS A 282 -26.68 10.45 -9.60
C LYS A 282 -26.74 11.47 -10.71
N ARG A 283 -25.78 11.44 -11.64
CA ARG A 283 -25.81 12.29 -12.85
C ARG A 283 -26.98 11.99 -13.73
N GLU A 284 -27.24 10.72 -14.03
CA GLU A 284 -28.41 10.35 -14.84
C GLU A 284 -29.69 10.95 -14.25
N ASN A 285 -29.86 10.88 -12.93
CA ASN A 285 -31.00 11.52 -12.26
C ASN A 285 -30.99 13.05 -12.36
N VAL A 286 -29.82 13.70 -12.27
CA VAL A 286 -29.67 15.15 -12.39
C VAL A 286 -29.90 15.63 -13.83
N ASP A 287 -29.34 14.93 -14.82
CA ASP A 287 -29.51 15.21 -16.25
C ASP A 287 -30.99 15.05 -16.63
N ILE A 288 -31.67 14.01 -16.14
CA ILE A 288 -33.13 13.83 -16.30
C ILE A 288 -33.92 14.99 -15.68
N GLN A 289 -33.47 15.54 -14.54
CA GLN A 289 -34.13 16.70 -13.91
C GLN A 289 -33.87 18.00 -14.69
N LEU A 290 -32.65 18.21 -15.18
CA LEU A 290 -32.28 19.37 -15.99
C LEU A 290 -32.96 19.35 -17.37
N ASP A 291 -33.08 18.18 -18.01
CA ASP A 291 -33.81 18.01 -19.27
C ASP A 291 -35.30 18.35 -19.13
N LYS A 292 -35.87 18.21 -17.93
CA LYS A 292 -37.24 18.65 -17.63
C LYS A 292 -37.32 20.15 -17.34
N LEU A 293 -36.36 20.69 -16.57
CA LEU A 293 -36.42 22.07 -16.09
C LEU A 293 -35.95 23.11 -17.14
N ASN A 294 -34.96 22.80 -17.98
CA ASN A 294 -34.42 23.76 -18.97
C ASN A 294 -35.44 24.19 -20.05
N PRO A 295 -36.28 23.28 -20.61
CA PRO A 295 -37.37 23.69 -21.51
C PRO A 295 -38.43 24.54 -20.81
N ASP A 296 -38.76 24.22 -19.55
CA ASP A 296 -39.71 24.98 -18.75
C ASP A 296 -39.19 26.39 -18.46
N GLU A 297 -37.91 26.55 -18.11
CA GLU A 297 -37.23 27.85 -17.96
C GLU A 297 -37.32 28.66 -19.26
N SER A 298 -36.99 28.05 -20.40
CA SER A 298 -37.00 28.73 -21.70
C SER A 298 -38.41 29.19 -22.09
N LYS A 299 -39.42 28.35 -21.81
CA LYS A 299 -40.82 28.67 -22.06
C LYS A 299 -41.32 29.80 -21.15
N LEU A 300 -41.05 29.71 -19.84
CA LEU A 300 -41.38 30.75 -18.86
C LEU A 300 -40.73 32.09 -19.23
N ASN A 301 -39.47 32.07 -19.68
CA ASN A 301 -38.76 33.27 -20.08
C ASN A 301 -39.39 33.92 -21.33
N ALA A 302 -39.79 33.10 -22.31
CA ALA A 302 -40.52 33.58 -23.49
C ALA A 302 -41.90 34.19 -23.12
N GLU A 303 -42.67 33.52 -22.24
CA GLU A 303 -43.96 34.02 -21.76
C GLU A 303 -43.82 35.34 -20.98
N VAL A 304 -42.78 35.47 -20.14
CA VAL A 304 -42.47 36.73 -19.44
C VAL A 304 -42.13 37.86 -20.43
N LEU A 305 -41.37 37.57 -21.48
CA LEU A 305 -41.01 38.55 -22.51
C LEU A 305 -42.25 39.03 -23.28
N GLU A 306 -43.15 38.10 -23.64
CA GLU A 306 -44.41 38.39 -24.32
C GLU A 306 -45.34 39.24 -23.44
N LEU A 307 -45.51 38.88 -22.17
CA LEU A 307 -46.33 39.65 -21.21
C LEU A 307 -45.78 41.06 -21.00
N LYS A 308 -44.45 41.24 -20.91
CA LYS A 308 -43.82 42.57 -20.83
C LYS A 308 -44.10 43.40 -22.07
N ALA A 309 -44.01 42.80 -23.26
CA ALA A 309 -44.36 43.47 -24.52
C ALA A 309 -45.84 43.87 -24.56
N LYS A 310 -46.75 42.99 -24.12
CA LYS A 310 -48.19 43.27 -24.04
C LYS A 310 -48.51 44.40 -23.07
N ILE A 311 -47.92 44.40 -21.88
CA ILE A 311 -48.08 45.47 -20.87
C ILE A 311 -47.60 46.81 -21.42
N SER A 312 -46.43 46.84 -22.09
CA SER A 312 -45.89 48.06 -22.71
C SER A 312 -46.84 48.63 -23.78
N ASN A 313 -47.41 47.77 -24.62
CA ASN A 313 -48.41 48.17 -25.62
C ASN A 313 -49.69 48.72 -24.96
N LEU A 314 -50.26 48.01 -23.98
CA LEU A 314 -51.45 48.48 -23.25
C LEU A 314 -51.22 49.82 -22.55
N GLN A 315 -50.05 50.02 -21.93
CA GLN A 315 -49.67 51.30 -21.32
C GLN A 315 -49.60 52.43 -22.36
N SER A 316 -49.05 52.16 -23.55
CA SER A 316 -49.00 53.15 -24.64
C SER A 316 -50.40 53.57 -25.11
N ILE A 317 -51.35 52.64 -25.19
CA ILE A 317 -52.74 52.89 -25.59
C ILE A 317 -53.45 53.75 -24.55
N ILE A 318 -53.26 53.44 -23.25
CA ILE A 318 -53.84 54.19 -22.14
C ILE A 318 -53.29 55.62 -22.09
N ASN A 319 -51.99 55.79 -22.28
CA ASN A 319 -51.34 57.11 -22.28
C ASN A 319 -51.76 57.98 -23.48
N ALA A 320 -52.14 57.37 -24.60
CA ALA A 320 -52.59 58.09 -25.80
C ALA A 320 -54.01 58.66 -25.66
N ASN A 321 -54.83 58.19 -24.72
CA ASN A 321 -56.23 58.62 -24.57
C ASN A 321 -56.72 58.59 -23.11
N PRO A 322 -56.39 59.58 -22.25
CA PRO A 322 -56.78 59.58 -20.84
C PRO A 322 -58.27 59.93 -20.66
N PRO A 323 -59.06 59.16 -19.88
CA PRO A 323 -58.65 58.22 -18.81
C PRO A 323 -58.50 56.75 -19.23
N GLY A 324 -58.50 56.41 -20.52
CA GLY A 324 -58.52 55.02 -21.01
C GLY A 324 -59.90 54.37 -20.81
N THR A 325 -60.25 53.39 -21.64
CA THR A 325 -61.46 52.58 -21.43
C THR A 325 -61.31 51.71 -20.17
N SER A 326 -62.38 51.53 -19.39
CA SER A 326 -62.39 50.68 -18.19
C SER A 326 -61.88 49.26 -18.47
N GLU A 327 -62.16 48.73 -19.67
CA GLU A 327 -61.69 47.43 -20.15
C GLU A 327 -60.16 47.34 -20.26
N ASN A 328 -59.50 48.37 -20.78
CA ASN A 328 -58.04 48.39 -20.95
C ASN A 328 -57.30 48.49 -19.60
N MET A 329 -57.87 49.24 -18.64
CA MET A 329 -57.33 49.32 -17.28
C MET A 329 -57.49 47.99 -16.52
N GLU A 330 -58.61 47.29 -16.71
CA GLU A 330 -58.82 45.96 -16.14
C GLU A 330 -57.86 44.94 -16.76
N GLU A 331 -57.69 44.92 -18.09
CA GLU A 331 -56.77 44.02 -18.78
C GLU A 331 -55.30 44.27 -18.41
N LEU A 332 -54.90 45.54 -18.22
CA LEU A 332 -53.58 45.91 -17.72
C LEU A 332 -53.35 45.36 -16.30
N SER A 333 -54.32 45.51 -15.40
CA SER A 333 -54.21 44.98 -14.02
C SER A 333 -54.06 43.46 -14.00
N LYS A 334 -54.85 42.74 -14.80
CA LYS A 334 -54.75 41.27 -14.95
C LYS A 334 -53.40 40.86 -15.53
N SER A 335 -52.93 41.55 -16.57
CA SER A 335 -51.64 41.24 -17.20
C SER A 335 -50.45 41.48 -16.26
N ASN A 336 -50.50 42.53 -15.41
CA ASN A 336 -49.49 42.78 -14.39
C ASN A 336 -49.46 41.69 -13.30
N ILE A 337 -50.63 41.19 -12.87
CA ILE A 337 -50.71 40.07 -11.92
C ILE A 337 -50.13 38.79 -12.54
N GLN A 338 -50.48 38.48 -13.79
CA GLN A 338 -49.93 37.33 -14.51
C GLN A 338 -48.41 37.44 -14.71
N LEU A 339 -47.89 38.63 -15.01
CA LEU A 339 -46.46 38.85 -15.10
C LEU A 339 -45.76 38.55 -13.76
N ALA A 340 -46.28 39.07 -12.65
CA ALA A 340 -45.71 38.83 -11.33
C ALA A 340 -45.71 37.33 -10.95
N GLU A 341 -46.78 36.61 -11.29
CA GLU A 341 -46.88 35.16 -11.09
C GLU A 341 -45.83 34.40 -11.93
N LYS A 342 -45.72 34.74 -13.22
CA LYS A 342 -44.76 34.10 -14.13
C LYS A 342 -43.30 34.40 -13.78
N GLU A 343 -43.01 35.62 -13.32
CA GLU A 343 -41.69 35.98 -12.81
C GLU A 343 -41.34 35.22 -11.52
N ALA A 344 -42.33 34.97 -10.64
CA ALA A 344 -42.12 34.13 -9.45
C ALA A 344 -41.85 32.67 -9.82
N GLN A 345 -42.61 32.09 -10.77
CA GLN A 345 -42.38 30.74 -11.28
C GLN A 345 -41.00 30.60 -11.94
N LEU A 346 -40.57 31.61 -12.71
CA LEU A 346 -39.25 31.62 -13.32
C LEU A 346 -38.12 31.67 -12.28
N ARG A 347 -38.29 32.45 -11.20
CA ARG A 347 -37.34 32.46 -10.07
C ARG A 347 -37.27 31.09 -9.38
N GLU A 348 -38.41 30.48 -9.09
CA GLU A 348 -38.47 29.15 -8.48
C GLU A 348 -37.81 28.08 -9.36
N THR A 349 -38.07 28.08 -10.66
CA THR A 349 -37.43 27.16 -11.62
C THR A 349 -35.92 27.38 -11.67
N ASN A 350 -35.46 28.63 -11.68
CA ASN A 350 -34.03 28.95 -11.64
C ASN A 350 -33.36 28.48 -10.34
N ASP A 351 -34.04 28.64 -9.20
CA ASP A 351 -33.55 28.16 -7.91
C ASP A 351 -33.44 26.62 -7.89
N LYS A 352 -34.45 25.91 -8.44
CA LYS A 352 -34.41 24.44 -8.61
C LYS A 352 -33.27 24.01 -9.54
N ILE A 353 -33.07 24.69 -10.67
CA ILE A 353 -31.96 24.40 -11.59
C ILE A 353 -30.62 24.61 -10.90
N ALA A 354 -30.48 25.67 -10.09
CA ALA A 354 -29.27 25.93 -9.32
C ALA A 354 -29.02 24.84 -8.28
N GLU A 355 -30.05 24.44 -7.52
CA GLU A 355 -29.97 23.36 -6.52
C GLU A 355 -29.56 22.03 -7.17
N VAL A 356 -30.22 21.64 -8.26
CA VAL A 356 -29.94 20.42 -9.01
C VAL A 356 -28.52 20.40 -9.58
N LYS A 357 -28.02 21.55 -10.08
CA LYS A 357 -26.61 21.69 -10.50
C LYS A 357 -25.63 21.57 -9.34
N THR A 358 -25.98 22.04 -8.15
CA THR A 358 -25.12 21.91 -6.95
C THR A 358 -25.12 20.52 -6.33
N ALA A 359 -26.11 19.67 -6.64
CA ALA A 359 -26.21 18.30 -6.13
C ALA A 359 -25.10 17.35 -6.64
N LEU A 360 -24.37 17.74 -7.70
CA LEU A 360 -23.30 16.95 -8.36
C LEU A 360 -21.89 17.13 -7.76
N SER A 361 -21.79 17.38 -6.45
CA SER A 361 -20.56 17.81 -5.75
C SER A 361 -20.05 19.19 -6.19
N LYS A 362 -19.29 19.83 -5.29
CA LYS A 362 -18.78 21.19 -5.52
C LYS A 362 -17.93 21.25 -6.80
N PRO A 363 -18.20 22.19 -7.73
CA PRO A 363 -17.50 22.24 -9.00
C PRO A 363 -16.03 22.67 -8.87
N VAL A 364 -15.68 23.43 -7.82
CA VAL A 364 -14.34 24.01 -7.61
C VAL A 364 -13.71 23.44 -6.34
N SER A 365 -12.42 23.10 -6.43
CA SER A 365 -11.55 22.69 -5.32
C SER A 365 -11.43 23.80 -4.27
N GLU A 366 -11.68 23.47 -3.00
CA GLU A 366 -11.50 24.37 -1.84
C GLU A 366 -10.20 24.06 -1.06
N GLY A 367 -9.38 23.14 -1.59
CA GLY A 367 -8.10 22.72 -1.01
C GLY A 367 -8.06 21.23 -0.72
N PHE A 368 -6.85 20.66 -0.69
CA PHE A 368 -6.64 19.20 -0.64
C PHE A 368 -7.42 18.49 0.48
N MET A 369 -7.23 18.90 1.74
CA MET A 369 -7.90 18.24 2.87
C MET A 369 -9.42 18.44 2.85
N ARG A 370 -9.88 19.63 2.44
CA ARG A 370 -11.29 19.95 2.39
C ARG A 370 -11.99 19.12 1.30
N ASP A 371 -11.36 18.98 0.14
CA ASP A 371 -11.87 18.16 -0.96
C ASP A 371 -11.92 16.67 -0.59
N LEU A 372 -10.90 16.13 0.09
CA LEU A 372 -10.87 14.73 0.52
C LEU A 372 -12.00 14.40 1.52
N LEU A 373 -12.28 15.32 2.44
CA LEU A 373 -13.21 15.10 3.54
C LEU A 373 -14.64 15.54 3.24
N THR A 374 -14.85 16.41 2.26
CA THR A 374 -16.18 16.99 1.96
C THR A 374 -16.97 16.10 1.01
N ASP A 375 -18.23 15.83 1.36
CA ASP A 375 -19.27 15.24 0.51
C ASP A 375 -20.34 16.31 0.18
N ALA A 376 -21.43 15.95 -0.50
CA ALA A 376 -22.50 16.87 -0.92
C ALA A 376 -23.03 17.79 0.21
N ASN A 377 -23.02 17.32 1.47
CA ASN A 377 -23.55 18.05 2.64
C ASN A 377 -22.46 18.67 3.53
N GLY A 378 -21.20 18.73 3.10
CA GLY A 378 -20.07 19.21 3.90
C GLY A 378 -19.12 18.10 4.36
N ILE A 379 -18.33 18.34 5.40
CA ILE A 379 -17.34 17.37 5.91
C ILE A 379 -18.05 16.09 6.36
N SER A 380 -17.70 14.97 5.72
CA SER A 380 -18.25 13.65 6.00
C SER A 380 -17.36 12.89 6.98
N PHE A 381 -17.95 12.48 8.10
CA PHE A 381 -17.29 11.62 9.08
C PHE A 381 -16.84 10.28 8.47
N HIS A 382 -17.61 9.74 7.53
CA HIS A 382 -17.28 8.49 6.83
C HIS A 382 -16.01 8.63 5.98
N ARG A 383 -15.88 9.73 5.22
CA ARG A 383 -14.66 10.02 4.44
C ARG A 383 -13.44 10.20 5.35
N PHE A 384 -13.63 10.80 6.51
CA PHE A 384 -12.60 10.89 7.55
C PHE A 384 -12.18 9.51 8.05
N GLN A 385 -13.12 8.63 8.42
CA GLN A 385 -12.82 7.27 8.87
C GLN A 385 -12.05 6.48 7.80
N MET A 386 -12.48 6.54 6.54
CA MET A 386 -11.81 5.87 5.42
C MET A 386 -10.36 6.36 5.26
N LEU A 387 -10.13 7.66 5.39
CA LEU A 387 -8.80 8.24 5.29
C LEU A 387 -7.89 7.80 6.46
N VAL A 388 -8.39 7.84 7.70
CA VAL A 388 -7.65 7.39 8.88
C VAL A 388 -7.27 5.91 8.76
N TRP A 389 -8.24 5.06 8.39
CA TRP A 389 -8.00 3.63 8.22
C TRP A 389 -7.00 3.30 7.12
N THR A 390 -6.96 4.10 6.06
CA THR A 390 -5.94 3.98 5.00
C THR A 390 -4.54 4.16 5.55
N PHE A 391 -4.32 5.18 6.40
CA PHE A 391 -3.01 5.43 7.01
C PHE A 391 -2.66 4.39 8.08
N VAL A 392 -3.60 3.98 8.92
CA VAL A 392 -3.37 2.95 9.95
C VAL A 392 -2.95 1.64 9.30
N LEU A 393 -3.68 1.16 8.29
CA LEU A 393 -3.29 -0.06 7.58
C LEU A 393 -1.99 0.12 6.80
N GLY A 394 -1.80 1.28 6.15
CA GLY A 394 -0.55 1.57 5.45
C GLY A 394 0.66 1.51 6.38
N PHE A 395 0.52 2.00 7.62
CA PHE A 395 1.56 1.93 8.63
C PHE A 395 1.84 0.48 9.07
N ILE A 396 0.79 -0.27 9.44
CA ILE A 396 0.92 -1.70 9.82
C ILE A 396 1.58 -2.48 8.68
N PHE A 397 1.17 -2.22 7.44
CA PHE A 397 1.71 -2.85 6.25
C PHE A 397 3.22 -2.62 6.13
N VAL A 398 3.68 -1.38 6.27
CA VAL A 398 5.11 -1.05 6.18
C VAL A 398 5.91 -1.74 7.29
N VAL A 399 5.41 -1.74 8.52
CA VAL A 399 6.07 -2.40 9.66
C VAL A 399 6.20 -3.90 9.42
N GLU A 400 5.13 -4.55 8.96
CA GLU A 400 5.13 -5.99 8.68
C GLU A 400 6.07 -6.33 7.51
N VAL A 401 6.04 -5.56 6.42
CA VAL A 401 6.98 -5.75 5.29
C VAL A 401 8.43 -5.60 5.75
N PHE A 402 8.73 -4.58 6.56
CA PHE A 402 10.07 -4.33 7.05
C PHE A 402 10.59 -5.46 7.96
N LYS A 403 9.71 -6.01 8.82
CA LYS A 403 10.07 -7.08 9.75
C LYS A 403 10.15 -8.45 9.08
N THR A 404 9.20 -8.76 8.22
CA THR A 404 8.98 -10.13 7.73
C THR A 404 9.41 -10.36 6.28
N LEU A 405 9.78 -9.30 5.55
CA LEU A 405 10.19 -9.36 4.13
C LEU A 405 9.17 -10.07 3.24
N ARG A 406 7.89 -9.99 3.60
CA ARG A 406 6.76 -10.50 2.82
C ARG A 406 5.63 -9.49 2.84
N MET A 407 4.78 -9.57 1.82
CA MET A 407 3.57 -8.77 1.81
C MET A 407 2.61 -9.30 2.89
N PRO A 408 2.05 -8.43 3.75
CA PRO A 408 1.14 -8.84 4.81
C PRO A 408 -0.17 -9.35 4.23
N GLU A 409 -0.68 -10.42 4.82
CA GLU A 409 -2.00 -10.94 4.52
C GLU A 409 -2.99 -10.36 5.53
N PHE A 410 -3.90 -9.52 5.06
CA PHE A 410 -5.00 -9.05 5.89
C PHE A 410 -6.13 -10.07 5.84
N SER A 411 -6.69 -10.41 7.00
CA SER A 411 -7.77 -11.39 7.03
C SER A 411 -8.98 -10.89 6.21
N PRO A 412 -9.71 -11.78 5.54
CA PRO A 412 -10.94 -11.41 4.84
C PRO A 412 -11.93 -10.70 5.75
N THR A 413 -11.98 -11.03 7.05
CA THR A 413 -12.82 -10.35 8.04
C THR A 413 -12.37 -8.92 8.32
N LEU A 414 -11.06 -8.64 8.38
CA LEU A 414 -10.54 -7.29 8.55
C LEU A 414 -10.80 -6.45 7.28
N LEU A 415 -10.56 -7.03 6.10
CA LEU A 415 -10.86 -6.40 4.81
C LEU A 415 -12.37 -6.20 4.62
N ALA A 416 -13.19 -7.16 5.05
CA ALA A 416 -14.63 -7.07 5.02
C ALA A 416 -15.16 -6.08 6.07
N LEU A 417 -14.57 -5.95 7.24
CA LEU A 417 -14.97 -4.90 8.19
C LEU A 417 -14.73 -3.50 7.61
N MET A 418 -13.62 -3.32 6.89
CA MET A 418 -13.31 -2.10 6.15
C MET A 418 -14.24 -1.90 4.95
N GLY A 419 -14.49 -2.96 4.20
CA GLY A 419 -15.37 -3.01 3.04
C GLY A 419 -16.84 -2.90 3.40
N ILE A 420 -17.27 -3.34 4.59
CA ILE A 420 -18.60 -3.16 5.16
C ILE A 420 -18.76 -1.71 5.58
N SER A 421 -17.74 -1.04 6.13
CA SER A 421 -17.86 0.41 6.37
C SER A 421 -18.12 1.18 5.06
N ALA A 422 -17.45 0.79 3.96
CA ALA A 422 -17.69 1.34 2.64
C ALA A 422 -19.01 0.85 2.02
N GLY A 423 -19.37 -0.42 2.23
CA GLY A 423 -20.53 -1.12 1.67
C GLY A 423 -21.84 -0.82 2.39
N THR A 424 -21.84 -0.49 3.67
CA THR A 424 -22.98 0.12 4.36
C THR A 424 -23.24 1.52 3.83
N TYR A 425 -22.19 2.29 3.47
CA TYR A 425 -22.40 3.55 2.76
C TYR A 425 -23.02 3.32 1.37
N LEU A 426 -22.66 2.24 0.67
CA LEU A 426 -23.32 1.83 -0.58
C LEU A 426 -24.78 1.39 -0.32
N GLY A 427 -25.02 0.58 0.72
CA GLY A 427 -26.33 0.03 1.08
C GLY A 427 -27.32 1.08 1.59
N PHE A 428 -26.86 2.10 2.32
CA PHE A 428 -27.68 3.23 2.76
C PHE A 428 -27.97 4.25 1.65
N LYS A 429 -27.37 4.10 0.46
CA LYS A 429 -27.48 5.05 -0.66
C LYS A 429 -28.12 4.45 -1.91
N ILE A 430 -28.50 3.17 -1.88
CA ILE A 430 -29.43 2.59 -2.85
C ILE A 430 -30.83 3.04 -2.40
N PRO A 431 -31.54 3.89 -3.17
CA PRO A 431 -32.93 4.18 -2.88
C PRO A 431 -33.70 2.86 -3.02
N GLU A 432 -34.45 2.48 -1.99
CA GLU A 432 -35.50 1.48 -2.15
C GLU A 432 -36.36 1.90 -3.34
N ARG A 433 -36.39 1.05 -4.38
CA ARG A 433 -37.39 1.21 -5.44
C ARG A 433 -38.74 1.05 -4.76
N VAL A 434 -39.41 2.17 -4.53
CA VAL A 434 -40.83 2.18 -4.15
C VAL A 434 -41.56 1.59 -5.34
N SER A 435 -42.07 0.37 -5.15
CA SER A 435 -42.87 -0.40 -6.11
C SER A 435 -44.21 0.26 -6.38
#